data_AF-A0A086TLN3-F1
#
_entry.id   AF-A0A086TLN3-F1
#
_cell.length_a   1.000
_cell.length_b   1.000
_cell.length_c   1.000
_cell.angle_alpha   90.00
_cell.angle_beta   90.00
_cell.angle_gamma   90.00
#
_symmetry.space_group_name_H-M   'P 1'
#
loop_
_entity.id
_entity.type
_entity.pdbx_description
1 polymer ?
#
loop_
_entity_poly.entity_id
_entity_poly.type
_entity_poly.pdbx_seq_one_letter_code
_entity_poly.pdbx_strand_id
1 'polypeptide(L)'
;MLNLIKLVELLHPYLDRQRLVQCALVNKLYYAAVMPLLFKHIPELKTPRQKDSFRRLVLQDYSWKEEHRLKKQRRKQREKRQKQRQKKQYQQIQQHPSQPELTISRCPDPESTVVPAQPDKPDQQPRSQTTVEESGGQQSAQPSHSLLEQYGKCIRTIPSLDNLLFCLQDPPLNPGELSKTPKWPSKFELLERFLSRCPCLKLSRWTLSDSNCLLPELLPLVIKYIIPATTHLILMGERHTPYNDDDSTWVERPTDPAMSTFTLELFLKNSSRNLELLSIDMAASWVTEKCDLGGDDDKMELIRSHFMTGIEHLQVLNAGRNRDAMACWSWIWKHAGSLKSLFIDESCKQFLLGLTGSVASHLGQLQNIHLGRKSMNITRDEVHFSDNDIGLLLSVGQGYKHIYLDMSARAGRLTAQYLPRHYTTLTEFTMEIGTSDDSFLVDILAFSPNLRKLMTIQDGWYPINDNSHFPKLKAEVFADLDPTSTRIYRPWECEATLEILLVKIVEIPLGDAEDGFCVHRLVYRRLARLTKLQSLWLGHEPTYVDKTGGCSSIVVGDVQADCLKMTLQSGLELLRTLKRMRHLCVEYLHHDMRAEEYMWILRNWLEFEHVWGIDYGNLTFWMGDFRV
;
A
#
# COMPACT_ATOMS: atom_id res chain seq x y z
N MET A 1 18.62 35.93 -8.77
CA MET A 1 17.65 35.33 -9.70
C MET A 1 17.13 34.04 -9.10
N LEU A 2 15.82 33.89 -8.93
CA LEU A 2 15.22 32.60 -8.56
C LEU A 2 15.43 31.61 -9.71
N ASN A 3 15.98 30.43 -9.41
CA ASN A 3 16.07 29.34 -10.39
C ASN A 3 14.65 29.00 -10.85
N LEU A 4 14.41 29.04 -12.17
CA LEU A 4 13.10 28.77 -12.78
C LEU A 4 12.51 27.45 -12.28
N ILE A 5 13.33 26.42 -12.03
CA ILE A 5 12.89 25.14 -11.49
C ILE A 5 12.29 25.31 -10.08
N LYS A 6 12.95 26.07 -9.19
CA LYS A 6 12.44 26.35 -7.84
C LYS A 6 11.14 27.15 -7.88
N LEU A 7 11.03 28.10 -8.82
CA LEU A 7 9.81 28.87 -9.01
C LEU A 7 8.65 27.99 -9.46
N VAL A 8 8.88 27.08 -10.41
CA VAL A 8 7.84 26.16 -10.90
C VAL A 8 7.47 25.13 -9.82
N GLU A 9 8.42 24.63 -9.01
CA GLU A 9 8.12 23.77 -7.86
C GLU A 9 7.26 24.48 -6.80
N LEU A 10 7.49 25.77 -6.55
CA LEU A 10 6.68 26.60 -5.64
C LEU A 10 5.29 26.92 -6.21
N LEU A 11 5.17 27.07 -7.52
CA LEU A 11 3.90 27.40 -8.19
C LEU A 11 3.04 26.17 -8.49
N HIS A 12 3.63 24.98 -8.62
CA HIS A 12 2.94 23.73 -8.97
C HIS A 12 1.73 23.40 -8.06
N PRO A 13 1.78 23.60 -6.72
CA PRO A 13 0.59 23.39 -5.87
C PRO A 13 -0.58 24.32 -6.20
N TYR A 14 -0.32 25.47 -6.84
CA TYR A 14 -1.30 26.53 -7.12
C TYR A 14 -1.78 26.57 -8.58
N LEU A 15 -1.13 25.81 -9.47
CA LEU A 15 -1.48 25.73 -10.89
C LEU A 15 -1.99 24.33 -11.22
N ASP A 16 -3.22 24.25 -11.70
CA ASP A 16 -3.73 23.00 -12.26
C ASP A 16 -2.92 22.57 -13.50
N ARG A 17 -3.05 21.29 -13.85
CA ARG A 17 -2.32 20.67 -14.96
C ARG A 17 -2.57 21.40 -16.29
N GLN A 18 -3.77 21.94 -16.51
CA GLN A 18 -4.14 22.60 -17.76
C GLN A 18 -3.43 23.94 -17.90
N ARG A 19 -3.33 24.72 -16.81
CA ARG A 19 -2.56 25.97 -16.75
C ARG A 19 -1.06 25.72 -16.95
N LEU A 20 -0.52 24.67 -16.35
CA LEU A 20 0.87 24.27 -16.56
C LEU A 20 1.16 23.91 -18.03
N VAL A 21 0.26 23.17 -18.69
CA VAL A 21 0.36 22.88 -20.12
C VAL A 21 0.33 24.16 -20.95
N GLN A 22 -0.57 25.10 -20.64
CA GLN A 22 -0.63 26.40 -21.34
C GLN A 22 0.68 27.19 -21.18
N CYS A 23 1.25 27.25 -19.97
CA CYS A 23 2.55 27.89 -19.75
C CYS A 23 3.67 27.21 -20.55
N ALA A 24 3.67 25.88 -20.63
CA ALA A 24 4.64 25.11 -21.41
C ALA A 24 4.54 25.38 -22.92
N LEU A 25 3.35 25.66 -23.45
CA LEU A 25 3.13 25.90 -24.87
C LEU A 25 3.59 27.30 -25.34
N VAL A 26 3.61 28.30 -24.44
CA VAL A 26 3.92 29.69 -24.80
C VAL A 26 5.44 29.95 -24.89
N ASN A 27 6.28 29.15 -24.23
CA ASN A 27 7.71 29.41 -24.15
C ASN A 27 8.55 28.12 -24.04
N LYS A 28 9.59 27.97 -24.88
CA LYS A 28 10.49 26.81 -24.89
C LYS A 28 11.21 26.56 -23.55
N LEU A 29 11.54 27.62 -22.81
CA LEU A 29 12.15 27.51 -21.48
C LEU A 29 11.14 27.00 -20.44
N TYR A 30 9.89 27.48 -20.50
CA TYR A 30 8.80 26.94 -19.68
C TYR A 30 8.49 25.49 -20.05
N TYR A 31 8.48 25.15 -21.34
CA TYR A 31 8.34 23.78 -21.79
C TYR A 31 9.38 22.87 -21.11
N ALA A 32 10.67 23.21 -21.22
CA ALA A 32 11.73 22.40 -20.61
C ALA A 32 11.61 22.30 -19.08
N ALA A 33 11.16 23.36 -18.39
CA ALA A 33 11.00 23.39 -16.94
C ALA A 33 9.73 22.66 -16.44
N VAL A 34 8.63 22.75 -17.17
CA VAL A 34 7.29 22.28 -16.75
C VAL A 34 7.02 20.84 -17.20
N MET A 35 7.57 20.41 -18.34
CA MET A 35 7.34 19.06 -18.87
C MET A 35 7.70 17.93 -17.89
N PRO A 36 8.82 17.98 -17.14
CA PRO A 36 9.09 17.01 -16.08
C PRO A 36 7.95 16.86 -15.05
N LEU A 37 7.29 17.97 -14.71
CA LEU A 37 6.19 17.97 -13.74
C LEU A 37 4.90 17.40 -14.33
N LEU A 38 4.62 17.70 -15.60
CA LEU A 38 3.48 17.12 -16.32
C LEU A 38 3.59 15.60 -16.46
N PHE A 39 4.83 15.09 -16.56
CA PHE A 39 5.12 13.65 -16.65
C PHE A 39 5.21 12.98 -15.28
N LYS A 40 5.36 13.74 -14.18
CA LYS A 40 5.44 13.20 -12.82
C LYS A 40 4.28 12.25 -12.50
N HIS A 41 3.09 12.62 -12.97
CA HIS A 41 1.87 11.85 -12.82
C HIS A 41 1.18 11.67 -14.17
N ILE A 42 1.06 10.43 -14.64
CA ILE A 42 0.21 10.13 -15.80
C ILE A 42 -1.22 9.94 -15.27
N PRO A 43 -2.17 10.80 -15.65
CA PRO A 43 -3.52 10.75 -15.14
C PRO A 43 -4.27 9.62 -15.84
N GLU A 44 -5.45 9.27 -15.32
CA GLU A 44 -6.37 8.41 -16.04
C GLU A 44 -6.64 8.97 -17.45
N LEU A 45 -6.34 8.16 -18.47
CA LEU A 45 -6.51 8.53 -19.87
C LEU A 45 -7.96 8.28 -20.27
N LYS A 46 -8.85 9.23 -19.96
CA LYS A 46 -10.31 9.05 -20.11
C LYS A 46 -10.78 9.18 -21.55
N THR A 47 -10.27 10.17 -22.28
CA THR A 47 -10.77 10.49 -23.63
C THR A 47 -10.03 9.70 -24.72
N PRO A 48 -10.69 9.27 -25.81
CA PRO A 48 -10.02 8.60 -26.92
C PRO A 48 -8.80 9.37 -27.46
N ARG A 49 -8.91 10.70 -27.58
CA ARG A 49 -7.80 11.57 -28.01
C ARG A 49 -6.58 11.50 -27.09
N GLN A 50 -6.77 11.39 -25.77
CA GLN A 50 -5.69 11.21 -24.81
C GLN A 50 -5.03 9.83 -24.98
N LYS A 51 -5.85 8.78 -25.14
CA LYS A 51 -5.37 7.41 -25.38
C LYS A 51 -4.53 7.34 -26.66
N ASP A 52 -5.01 7.90 -27.76
CA ASP A 52 -4.30 7.96 -29.05
C ASP A 52 -3.01 8.77 -28.97
N SER A 53 -3.02 9.87 -28.23
CA SER A 53 -1.82 10.72 -28.06
C SER A 53 -0.76 10.02 -27.22
N PHE A 54 -1.16 9.35 -26.14
CA PHE A 54 -0.26 8.52 -25.33
C PHE A 54 0.33 7.39 -26.18
N ARG A 55 -0.49 6.71 -26.98
CA ARG A 55 -0.02 5.63 -27.82
C ARG A 55 0.97 6.08 -28.89
N ARG A 56 0.67 7.17 -29.59
CA ARG A 56 1.59 7.76 -30.58
C ARG A 56 2.95 8.10 -29.98
N LEU A 57 2.97 8.64 -28.75
CA LEU A 57 4.19 8.94 -28.01
C LEU A 57 5.03 7.67 -27.80
N VAL A 58 4.42 6.57 -27.36
CA VAL A 58 5.10 5.29 -27.10
C VAL A 58 5.57 4.64 -28.41
N LEU A 59 4.74 4.64 -29.45
CA LEU A 59 5.10 4.15 -30.78
C LEU A 59 6.28 4.91 -31.38
N GLN A 60 6.30 6.25 -31.24
CA GLN A 60 7.40 7.07 -31.73
C GLN A 60 8.73 6.69 -31.05
N ASP A 61 8.74 6.49 -29.72
CA ASP A 61 9.93 6.04 -29.01
C ASP A 61 10.36 4.62 -29.41
N TYR A 62 9.40 3.73 -29.67
CA TYR A 62 9.67 2.39 -30.17
C TYR A 62 10.32 2.41 -31.56
N SER A 63 9.70 3.09 -32.53
CA SER A 63 10.21 3.22 -33.91
C SER A 63 11.60 3.85 -33.95
N TRP A 64 11.84 4.88 -33.13
CA TRP A 64 13.14 5.52 -33.02
C TRP A 64 14.23 4.54 -32.56
N LYS A 65 13.94 3.71 -31.55
CA LYS A 65 14.88 2.69 -31.05
C LYS A 65 15.17 1.63 -32.10
N GLU A 66 14.15 1.21 -32.84
CA GLU A 66 14.27 0.18 -33.86
C GLU A 66 15.11 0.65 -35.04
N GLU A 67 14.92 1.90 -35.48
CA GLU A 67 15.77 2.53 -36.49
C GLU A 67 17.23 2.58 -36.03
N HIS A 68 17.47 2.95 -34.76
CA HIS A 68 18.82 2.96 -34.18
C HIS A 68 19.43 1.54 -34.10
N ARG A 69 18.63 0.52 -33.75
CA ARG A 69 19.06 -0.89 -33.74
C ARG A 69 19.48 -1.35 -35.13
N LEU A 70 18.68 -1.04 -36.16
CA LEU A 70 18.97 -1.36 -37.55
C LEU A 70 20.21 -0.63 -38.07
N LYS A 71 20.36 0.67 -37.78
CA LYS A 71 21.58 1.43 -38.11
C LYS A 71 22.82 0.79 -37.48
N LYS A 72 22.75 0.39 -36.20
CA LYS A 72 23.84 -0.29 -35.49
C LYS A 72 24.16 -1.65 -36.11
N GLN A 73 23.16 -2.44 -36.48
CA GLN A 73 23.36 -3.72 -37.17
C GLN A 73 24.00 -3.53 -38.54
N ARG A 74 23.52 -2.57 -39.35
CA ARG A 74 24.11 -2.21 -40.64
C ARG A 74 25.56 -1.77 -40.50
N ARG A 75 25.88 -0.96 -39.48
CA ARG A 75 27.26 -0.57 -39.16
C ARG A 75 28.13 -1.80 -38.83
N LYS A 76 27.68 -2.69 -37.94
CA LYS A 76 28.38 -3.94 -37.62
C LYS A 76 28.59 -4.83 -38.85
N GLN A 77 27.61 -4.90 -39.75
CA GLN A 77 27.71 -5.68 -40.98
C GLN A 77 28.73 -5.07 -41.96
N ARG A 78 28.74 -3.72 -42.11
CA ARG A 78 29.75 -3.00 -42.90
C ARG A 78 31.15 -3.21 -42.34
N GLU A 79 31.33 -3.10 -41.02
CA GLU A 79 32.59 -3.37 -40.35
C GLU A 79 33.07 -4.82 -40.56
N LYS A 80 32.17 -5.81 -40.44
CA LYS A 80 32.48 -7.22 -40.74
C LYS A 80 32.93 -7.40 -42.21
N ARG A 81 32.24 -6.77 -43.17
CA ARG A 81 32.60 -6.81 -44.60
C ARG A 81 33.94 -6.13 -44.86
N GLN A 82 34.22 -5.01 -44.21
CA GLN A 82 35.49 -4.29 -44.34
C GLN A 82 36.66 -5.11 -43.78
N LYS A 83 36.49 -5.72 -42.60
CA LYS A 83 37.48 -6.65 -42.03
C LYS A 83 37.73 -7.87 -42.93
N GLN A 84 36.68 -8.42 -43.55
CA GLN A 84 36.82 -9.50 -44.53
C GLN A 84 37.60 -9.06 -45.77
N ARG A 85 37.35 -7.84 -46.29
CA ARG A 85 38.10 -7.28 -47.43
C ARG A 85 39.57 -7.07 -47.07
N GLN A 86 39.87 -6.50 -45.91
CA GLN A 86 41.25 -6.32 -45.43
C GLN A 86 41.96 -7.66 -45.27
N LYS A 87 41.29 -8.69 -44.72
CA LYS A 87 41.85 -10.04 -44.60
C LYS A 87 42.18 -10.65 -45.97
N LYS A 88 41.28 -10.51 -46.96
CA LYS A 88 41.53 -10.98 -48.33
C LYS A 88 42.69 -10.24 -48.99
N GLN A 89 42.78 -8.92 -48.82
CA GLN A 89 43.88 -8.12 -49.35
C GLN A 89 45.22 -8.51 -48.73
N TYR A 90 45.25 -8.75 -47.42
CA TYR A 90 46.46 -9.22 -46.72
C TYR A 90 46.91 -10.60 -47.20
N GLN A 91 45.96 -11.52 -47.44
CA GLN A 91 46.26 -12.84 -48.03
C GLN A 91 46.80 -12.74 -49.46
N GLN A 92 46.29 -11.81 -50.29
CA GLN A 92 46.83 -11.57 -51.63
C GLN A 92 48.25 -11.00 -51.59
N ILE A 93 48.55 -10.07 -50.68
CA ILE A 93 49.89 -9.51 -50.51
C ILE A 93 50.89 -10.61 -50.07
N GLN A 94 50.48 -11.55 -49.21
CA GLN A 94 51.34 -12.66 -48.81
C GLN A 94 51.60 -13.69 -49.92
N GLN A 95 50.76 -13.75 -50.96
CA GLN A 95 50.92 -14.68 -52.08
C GLN A 95 51.82 -14.13 -53.20
N HIS A 96 52.16 -12.83 -53.20
CA HIS A 96 53.11 -12.21 -54.13
C HIS A 96 54.21 -11.45 -53.37
N PRO A 97 55.25 -12.13 -52.84
CA PRO A 97 56.42 -11.44 -52.32
C PRO A 97 57.22 -10.89 -53.51
N SER A 98 57.08 -9.61 -53.81
CA SER A 98 57.93 -8.92 -54.77
C SER A 98 59.39 -9.01 -54.29
N GLN A 99 60.24 -9.68 -55.06
CA GLN A 99 61.69 -9.61 -54.87
C GLN A 99 62.17 -8.19 -55.21
N PRO A 100 63.09 -7.60 -54.42
CA PRO A 100 63.69 -6.32 -54.76
C PRO A 100 64.83 -6.53 -55.77
N GLU A 101 64.65 -6.09 -57.01
CA GLU A 101 65.73 -6.01 -58.01
C GLU A 101 66.37 -4.61 -58.02
N LEU A 102 67.68 -4.61 -57.75
CA LEU A 102 68.65 -3.53 -57.93
C LEU A 102 69.26 -3.66 -59.33
N THR A 103 69.19 -2.65 -60.21
CA THR A 103 70.23 -2.49 -61.26
C THR A 103 70.33 -1.09 -61.89
N ILE A 104 71.56 -0.79 -62.30
CA ILE A 104 72.21 0.46 -62.68
C ILE A 104 72.46 0.50 -64.21
N SER A 105 72.34 1.70 -64.83
CA SER A 105 73.09 2.28 -65.98
C SER A 105 73.55 1.46 -67.21
N ARG A 106 73.19 1.90 -68.44
CA ARG A 106 74.07 2.52 -69.48
C ARG A 106 73.43 2.59 -70.90
N CYS A 107 73.70 3.69 -71.62
CA CYS A 107 73.46 4.05 -73.05
C CYS A 107 74.33 3.20 -74.05
N PRO A 108 74.28 3.32 -75.42
CA PRO A 108 73.82 4.44 -76.28
C PRO A 108 73.13 4.17 -77.66
N ASP A 109 72.69 5.29 -78.28
CA ASP A 109 72.26 5.72 -79.65
C ASP A 109 72.79 5.00 -80.94
N PRO A 110 72.43 5.37 -82.22
CA PRO A 110 71.50 6.40 -82.77
C PRO A 110 70.60 5.98 -84.00
N GLU A 111 69.83 6.97 -84.50
CA GLU A 111 69.40 7.26 -85.90
C GLU A 111 68.11 6.65 -86.54
N SER A 112 67.09 7.51 -86.74
CA SER A 112 66.60 7.98 -88.07
C SER A 112 65.08 8.34 -88.07
N THR A 113 64.81 9.65 -88.10
CA THR A 113 63.93 10.41 -89.02
C THR A 113 62.51 9.90 -89.39
N VAL A 114 61.48 10.68 -89.04
CA VAL A 114 60.52 11.40 -89.95
C VAL A 114 59.41 12.10 -89.12
N VAL A 115 59.18 13.38 -89.45
CA VAL A 115 58.20 14.41 -88.97
C VAL A 115 57.14 14.60 -90.10
N PRO A 116 55.94 15.25 -90.02
CA PRO A 116 55.35 16.22 -89.05
C PRO A 116 53.92 15.82 -88.56
N ALA A 117 53.16 16.53 -87.69
CA ALA A 117 52.93 17.96 -87.53
C ALA A 117 52.34 18.33 -86.13
N GLN A 118 52.70 19.52 -85.67
CA GLN A 118 52.06 20.38 -84.64
C GLN A 118 50.74 21.02 -85.18
N PRO A 119 49.89 21.77 -84.41
CA PRO A 119 50.16 22.71 -83.28
C PRO A 119 49.11 22.63 -82.13
N ASP A 120 49.02 23.41 -81.05
CA ASP A 120 49.80 24.45 -80.37
C ASP A 120 49.21 24.56 -78.93
N LYS A 121 50.04 24.91 -77.94
CA LYS A 121 49.63 25.44 -76.61
C LYS A 121 49.45 26.97 -76.70
N PRO A 122 48.92 27.67 -75.67
CA PRO A 122 49.73 28.13 -74.51
C PRO A 122 48.98 28.04 -73.17
N ASP A 123 49.54 27.54 -72.06
CA ASP A 123 50.45 28.18 -71.06
C ASP A 123 49.98 29.55 -70.51
N GLN A 124 49.70 29.61 -69.19
CA GLN A 124 50.46 30.40 -68.20
C GLN A 124 49.87 30.34 -66.77
N GLN A 125 50.78 30.28 -65.79
CA GLN A 125 50.61 30.30 -64.32
C GLN A 125 50.23 31.72 -63.79
N PRO A 126 50.49 32.10 -62.52
CA PRO A 126 49.73 31.84 -61.29
C PRO A 126 49.27 33.17 -60.63
N ARG A 127 48.24 33.15 -59.76
CA ARG A 127 48.06 34.26 -58.79
C ARG A 127 47.24 33.88 -57.56
N SER A 128 47.83 34.22 -56.44
CA SER A 128 47.34 34.23 -55.06
C SER A 128 45.98 34.91 -54.95
N GLN A 129 45.06 34.32 -54.18
CA GLN A 129 44.04 35.06 -53.47
C GLN A 129 43.57 34.28 -52.23
N THR A 130 43.73 34.97 -51.11
CA THR A 130 43.25 34.67 -49.78
C THR A 130 41.73 34.59 -49.80
N THR A 131 41.17 33.40 -49.61
CA THR A 131 39.73 33.23 -49.36
C THR A 131 39.55 32.74 -47.93
N VAL A 132 38.84 33.55 -47.17
CA VAL A 132 38.29 33.25 -45.85
C VAL A 132 37.46 31.97 -45.96
N GLU A 133 37.99 30.83 -45.49
CA GLU A 133 37.16 29.66 -45.23
C GLU A 133 36.41 29.91 -43.93
N GLU A 134 35.14 30.27 -44.09
CA GLU A 134 34.11 30.16 -43.09
C GLU A 134 34.17 28.74 -42.50
N SER A 135 34.63 28.65 -41.26
CA SER A 135 34.44 27.51 -40.38
C SER A 135 32.95 27.38 -40.04
N GLY A 136 32.16 26.98 -41.03
CA GLY A 136 30.81 26.44 -40.89
C GLY A 136 30.92 25.06 -40.27
N GLY A 137 31.17 25.03 -38.96
CA GLY A 137 31.06 23.82 -38.17
C GLY A 137 29.65 23.26 -38.34
N GLN A 138 29.51 22.27 -39.22
CA GLN A 138 28.36 21.39 -39.26
C GLN A 138 28.31 20.69 -37.90
N GLN A 139 27.67 21.34 -36.93
CA GLN A 139 27.16 20.67 -35.74
C GLN A 139 26.25 19.58 -36.27
N SER A 140 26.79 18.35 -36.31
CA SER A 140 26.00 17.17 -36.62
C SER A 140 24.87 17.17 -35.60
N ALA A 141 23.67 17.56 -36.04
CA ALA A 141 22.51 17.65 -35.19
C ALA A 141 22.38 16.30 -34.47
N GLN A 142 22.68 16.28 -33.18
CA GLN A 142 22.51 15.08 -32.39
C GLN A 142 21.05 14.66 -32.56
N PRO A 143 20.77 13.38 -32.85
CA PRO A 143 19.41 12.93 -33.04
C PRO A 143 18.63 13.26 -31.78
N SER A 144 17.58 14.08 -31.92
CA SER A 144 16.70 14.47 -30.84
C SER A 144 16.17 13.20 -30.17
N HIS A 145 16.45 13.03 -28.87
CA HIS A 145 15.89 11.97 -28.05
C HIS A 145 14.36 11.98 -28.13
N SER A 146 13.72 10.83 -28.00
CA SER A 146 12.27 10.79 -27.87
C SER A 146 11.85 11.51 -26.58
N LEU A 147 10.64 12.08 -26.58
CA LEU A 147 10.09 12.73 -25.37
C LEU A 147 10.02 11.75 -24.19
N LEU A 148 9.74 10.47 -24.44
CA LEU A 148 9.71 9.45 -23.40
C LEU A 148 11.10 9.10 -22.87
N GLU A 149 12.13 9.11 -23.71
CA GLU A 149 13.52 8.98 -23.26
C GLU A 149 13.96 10.19 -22.43
N GLN A 150 13.51 11.39 -22.80
CA GLN A 150 13.84 12.63 -22.10
C GLN A 150 13.17 12.72 -20.72
N TYR A 151 11.86 12.42 -20.66
CA TYR A 151 11.02 12.69 -19.48
C TYR A 151 10.52 11.44 -18.76
N GLY A 152 10.77 10.23 -19.27
CA GLY A 152 10.30 9.00 -18.64
C GLY A 152 10.81 8.83 -17.20
N LYS A 153 12.06 9.23 -16.93
CA LYS A 153 12.65 9.25 -15.59
C LYS A 153 11.92 10.14 -14.58
N CYS A 154 11.06 11.05 -15.07
CA CYS A 154 10.25 11.90 -14.21
C CYS A 154 8.95 11.21 -13.78
N ILE A 155 8.51 10.18 -14.50
CA ILE A 155 7.26 9.45 -14.19
C ILE A 155 7.41 8.73 -12.87
N ARG A 156 6.56 9.11 -11.91
CA ARG A 156 6.47 8.50 -10.58
C ARG A 156 5.22 7.66 -10.42
N THR A 157 4.11 8.01 -11.08
CA THR A 157 2.86 7.24 -10.98
C THR A 157 2.26 7.00 -12.36
N ILE A 158 1.56 5.88 -12.51
CA ILE A 158 0.85 5.49 -13.74
C ILE A 158 -0.60 5.08 -13.41
N PRO A 159 -1.52 5.10 -14.40
CA PRO A 159 -2.84 4.49 -14.27
C PRO A 159 -2.77 2.97 -14.09
N SER A 160 -3.92 2.32 -13.87
CA SER A 160 -4.00 0.86 -13.86
C SER A 160 -3.47 0.24 -15.16
N LEU A 161 -2.97 -1.00 -15.07
CA LEU A 161 -2.33 -1.67 -16.20
C LEU A 161 -3.33 -1.97 -17.31
N ASP A 162 -4.57 -2.29 -16.95
CA ASP A 162 -5.64 -2.51 -17.91
C ASP A 162 -5.93 -1.24 -18.69
N ASN A 163 -5.93 -0.07 -18.02
CA ASN A 163 -6.06 1.20 -18.71
C ASN A 163 -4.89 1.46 -19.66
N LEU A 164 -3.65 1.17 -19.25
CA LEU A 164 -2.48 1.31 -20.12
C LEU A 164 -2.54 0.35 -21.31
N LEU A 165 -2.83 -0.93 -21.07
CA LEU A 165 -2.96 -1.95 -22.10
C LEU A 165 -4.07 -1.61 -23.10
N PHE A 166 -5.21 -1.13 -22.62
CA PHE A 166 -6.30 -0.63 -23.45
C PHE A 166 -5.84 0.56 -24.30
N CYS A 167 -5.08 1.49 -23.74
CA CYS A 167 -4.54 2.64 -24.49
C CYS A 167 -3.51 2.23 -25.54
N LEU A 168 -2.81 1.11 -25.34
CA LEU A 168 -1.78 0.61 -26.25
C LEU A 168 -2.33 -0.37 -27.30
N GLN A 169 -3.60 -0.78 -27.18
CA GLN A 169 -4.26 -1.66 -28.13
C GLN A 169 -4.40 -1.02 -29.51
N ASP A 170 -4.23 -1.82 -30.57
CA ASP A 170 -4.36 -1.39 -31.97
C ASP A 170 -5.66 -0.64 -32.25
N PRO A 171 -5.64 0.44 -33.07
CA PRO A 171 -6.89 1.03 -33.48
C PRO A 171 -7.59 -0.04 -34.33
N PRO A 172 -8.93 -0.14 -34.33
CA PRO A 172 -9.60 -1.05 -35.24
C PRO A 172 -9.17 -0.71 -36.67
N LEU A 173 -8.34 -1.57 -37.27
CA LEU A 173 -7.86 -1.40 -38.64
C LEU A 173 -9.03 -1.65 -39.58
N ASN A 174 -9.18 -0.80 -40.61
CA ASN A 174 -10.11 -1.08 -41.68
C ASN A 174 -9.68 -2.37 -42.39
N PRO A 175 -10.59 -3.35 -42.61
CA PRO A 175 -10.24 -4.66 -43.17
C PRO A 175 -9.50 -4.64 -44.51
N GLY A 176 -9.55 -3.52 -45.25
CA GLY A 176 -8.93 -3.35 -46.57
C GLY A 176 -7.43 -3.03 -46.60
N GLU A 177 -6.79 -2.67 -45.49
CA GLU A 177 -5.38 -2.17 -45.49
C GLU A 177 -4.33 -3.21 -45.06
N LEU A 178 -4.72 -4.47 -44.83
CA LEU A 178 -3.91 -5.47 -44.12
C LEU A 178 -2.75 -6.11 -44.91
N SER A 179 -2.61 -5.89 -46.23
CA SER A 179 -1.73 -6.74 -47.05
C SER A 179 -0.26 -6.31 -47.17
N LYS A 180 0.16 -5.14 -46.67
CA LYS A 180 1.54 -4.65 -46.85
C LYS A 180 2.18 -3.89 -45.66
N THR A 181 1.55 -3.86 -44.49
CA THR A 181 2.07 -3.07 -43.37
C THR A 181 3.20 -3.81 -42.62
N PRO A 182 4.26 -3.09 -42.17
CA PRO A 182 5.28 -3.68 -41.31
C PRO A 182 4.63 -4.26 -40.04
N LYS A 183 5.16 -5.39 -39.53
CA LYS A 183 4.67 -6.03 -38.30
C LYS A 183 4.68 -4.99 -37.17
N TRP A 184 3.49 -4.56 -36.75
CA TRP A 184 3.33 -3.61 -35.65
C TRP A 184 3.76 -4.27 -34.33
N PRO A 185 4.39 -3.52 -33.41
CA PRO A 185 4.73 -4.06 -32.10
C PRO A 185 3.46 -4.42 -31.33
N SER A 186 3.52 -5.49 -30.54
CA SER A 186 2.40 -5.85 -29.68
C SER A 186 2.18 -4.79 -28.59
N LYS A 187 0.96 -4.70 -28.04
CA LYS A 187 0.67 -3.82 -26.90
C LYS A 187 1.59 -4.10 -25.69
N PHE A 188 2.04 -5.35 -25.51
CA PHE A 188 2.97 -5.73 -24.45
C PHE A 188 4.41 -5.26 -24.72
N GLU A 189 4.88 -5.31 -25.96
CA GLU A 189 6.18 -4.73 -26.35
C GLU A 189 6.19 -3.21 -26.14
N LEU A 190 5.08 -2.53 -26.49
CA LEU A 190 4.91 -1.10 -26.23
C LEU A 190 4.88 -0.79 -24.73
N LEU A 191 4.20 -1.62 -23.94
CA LEU A 191 4.14 -1.47 -22.49
C LEU A 191 5.51 -1.68 -21.84
N GLU A 192 6.23 -2.75 -22.20
CA GLU A 192 7.61 -2.97 -21.73
C GLU A 192 8.46 -1.76 -22.04
N ARG A 193 8.35 -1.26 -23.28
CA ARG A 193 9.13 -0.11 -23.73
C ARG A 193 8.84 1.10 -22.86
N PHE A 194 7.57 1.38 -22.58
CA PHE A 194 7.15 2.45 -21.71
C PHE A 194 7.69 2.31 -20.28
N LEU A 195 7.47 1.15 -19.65
CA LEU A 195 7.91 0.89 -18.27
C LEU A 195 9.44 0.94 -18.12
N SER A 196 10.19 0.48 -19.13
CA SER A 196 11.66 0.55 -19.15
C SER A 196 12.22 1.98 -19.11
N ARG A 197 11.40 2.98 -19.40
CA ARG A 197 11.76 4.40 -19.33
C ARG A 197 11.33 5.06 -18.02
N CYS A 198 10.68 4.34 -17.11
CA CYS A 198 10.13 4.85 -15.85
C CYS A 198 10.89 4.30 -14.61
N PRO A 199 12.22 4.50 -14.46
CA PRO A 199 12.98 3.94 -13.34
C PRO A 199 12.61 4.54 -11.97
N CYS A 200 11.93 5.68 -11.95
CA CYS A 200 11.50 6.37 -10.72
C CYS A 200 10.04 6.08 -10.36
N LEU A 201 9.46 5.05 -10.95
CA LEU A 201 8.09 4.63 -10.66
C LEU A 201 7.96 4.28 -9.17
N LYS A 202 6.90 4.79 -8.55
CA LYS A 202 6.51 4.58 -7.16
C LYS A 202 5.00 4.46 -7.10
N LEU A 203 4.51 3.23 -6.93
CA LEU A 203 3.09 2.91 -6.88
C LEU A 203 2.70 2.74 -5.42
N SER A 204 1.86 3.64 -4.93
CA SER A 204 1.41 3.61 -3.53
C SER A 204 0.66 2.33 -3.20
N ARG A 205 -0.17 1.86 -4.15
CA ARG A 205 -0.99 0.67 -4.03
C ARG A 205 -1.17 0.01 -5.39
N TRP A 206 -1.06 -1.31 -5.41
CA TRP A 206 -1.27 -2.11 -6.60
C TRP A 206 -2.02 -3.39 -6.26
N THR A 207 -3.06 -3.70 -7.04
CA THR A 207 -3.84 -4.93 -6.88
C THR A 207 -3.56 -5.85 -8.07
N LEU A 208 -3.22 -7.09 -7.80
CA LEU A 208 -3.16 -8.17 -8.77
C LEU A 208 -4.33 -9.10 -8.51
N SER A 209 -5.27 -9.15 -9.45
CA SER A 209 -6.29 -10.19 -9.51
C SER A 209 -5.83 -11.33 -10.40
N ASP A 210 -6.52 -12.47 -10.30
CA ASP A 210 -6.26 -13.64 -11.16
C ASP A 210 -6.30 -13.26 -12.64
N SER A 211 -7.28 -12.45 -13.06
CA SER A 211 -7.38 -11.93 -14.43
C SER A 211 -6.12 -11.24 -14.98
N ASN A 212 -5.31 -10.59 -14.12
CA ASN A 212 -4.04 -10.00 -14.55
C ASN A 212 -2.93 -11.05 -14.68
N CYS A 213 -2.99 -12.13 -13.89
CA CYS A 213 -2.04 -13.23 -13.91
C CYS A 213 -2.29 -14.20 -15.08
N LEU A 214 -3.51 -14.19 -15.62
CA LEU A 214 -3.90 -15.00 -16.80
C LEU A 214 -3.26 -14.58 -18.13
N LEU A 215 -2.51 -13.46 -18.17
CA LEU A 215 -1.79 -13.02 -19.36
C LEU A 215 -0.29 -13.32 -19.21
N PRO A 216 0.21 -14.45 -19.75
CA PRO A 216 1.61 -14.85 -19.61
C PRO A 216 2.61 -13.79 -20.09
N GLU A 217 2.24 -12.97 -21.07
CA GLU A 217 3.08 -11.89 -21.60
C GLU A 217 3.15 -10.68 -20.65
N LEU A 218 2.14 -10.49 -19.80
CA LEU A 218 2.07 -9.38 -18.85
C LEU A 218 2.89 -9.67 -17.60
N LEU A 219 2.91 -10.92 -17.17
CA LEU A 219 3.52 -11.38 -15.93
C LEU A 219 5.00 -10.94 -15.80
N PRO A 220 5.89 -11.16 -16.80
CA PRO A 220 7.27 -10.68 -16.75
C PRO A 220 7.40 -9.17 -16.58
N LEU A 221 6.47 -8.39 -17.12
CA LEU A 221 6.50 -6.92 -17.04
C LEU A 221 6.09 -6.44 -15.64
N VAL A 222 5.07 -7.08 -15.06
CA VAL A 222 4.64 -6.82 -13.68
C VAL A 222 5.79 -7.09 -12.73
N ILE A 223 6.40 -8.27 -12.83
CA ILE A 223 7.53 -8.68 -11.99
C ILE A 223 8.71 -7.74 -12.11
N LYS A 224 9.07 -7.36 -13.34
CA LYS A 224 10.29 -6.59 -13.61
C LYS A 224 10.17 -5.11 -13.26
N TYR A 225 8.99 -4.50 -13.45
CA TYR A 225 8.83 -3.05 -13.36
C TYR A 225 7.81 -2.58 -12.33
N ILE A 226 6.70 -3.32 -12.15
CA ILE A 226 5.59 -2.88 -11.30
C ILE A 226 5.90 -3.24 -9.84
N ILE A 227 6.19 -4.51 -9.57
CA ILE A 227 6.43 -4.98 -8.20
C ILE A 227 7.58 -4.23 -7.52
N PRO A 228 8.72 -3.96 -8.18
CA PRO A 228 9.79 -3.21 -7.54
C PRO A 228 9.44 -1.74 -7.25
N ALA A 229 8.42 -1.21 -7.93
CA ALA A 229 7.93 0.15 -7.75
C ALA A 229 6.79 0.24 -6.70
N THR A 230 6.21 -0.88 -6.27
CA THR A 230 5.03 -0.91 -5.41
C THR A 230 5.39 -0.86 -3.93
N THR A 231 4.72 0.01 -3.16
CA THR A 231 4.82 0.08 -1.69
C THR A 231 3.74 -0.72 -0.98
N HIS A 232 2.56 -0.86 -1.58
CA HIS A 232 1.48 -1.73 -1.11
C HIS A 232 1.01 -2.67 -2.22
N LEU A 233 1.33 -3.97 -2.11
CA LEU A 233 0.90 -4.99 -3.05
C LEU A 233 -0.28 -5.77 -2.48
N ILE A 234 -1.36 -5.88 -3.24
CA ILE A 234 -2.55 -6.67 -2.88
C ILE A 234 -2.67 -7.81 -3.89
N LEU A 235 -2.65 -9.03 -3.39
CA LEU A 235 -2.84 -10.24 -4.17
C LEU A 235 -4.24 -10.76 -3.86
N MET A 236 -5.16 -10.52 -4.78
CA MET A 236 -6.56 -10.93 -4.64
C MET A 236 -6.76 -12.24 -5.39
N GLY A 237 -7.07 -13.32 -4.67
CA GLY A 237 -7.70 -14.47 -5.28
C GLY A 237 -9.12 -14.13 -5.74
N GLU A 238 -9.58 -14.75 -6.82
CA GLU A 238 -10.98 -14.70 -7.20
C GLU A 238 -11.82 -15.30 -6.08
N ARG A 239 -12.58 -14.43 -5.42
CA ARG A 239 -13.65 -14.89 -4.53
C ARG A 239 -14.72 -15.46 -5.44
N HIS A 240 -14.81 -16.79 -5.49
CA HIS A 240 -16.07 -17.40 -5.85
C HIS A 240 -17.09 -16.87 -4.85
N THR A 241 -17.93 -15.94 -5.29
CA THR A 241 -19.11 -15.55 -4.53
C THR A 241 -19.84 -16.87 -4.29
N PRO A 242 -19.95 -17.35 -3.04
CA PRO A 242 -20.75 -18.53 -2.74
C PRO A 242 -22.14 -18.18 -3.26
N TYR A 243 -22.51 -18.85 -4.35
CA TYR A 243 -23.84 -18.77 -4.90
C TYR A 243 -24.78 -19.25 -3.78
N ASN A 244 -25.90 -18.56 -3.57
CA ASN A 244 -26.85 -18.86 -2.49
C ASN A 244 -27.06 -20.38 -2.36
N ASP A 245 -26.77 -20.93 -1.18
CA ASP A 245 -26.86 -22.36 -0.84
C ASP A 245 -28.26 -22.96 -0.98
N ASP A 246 -29.27 -22.16 -1.35
CA ASP A 246 -30.66 -22.62 -1.52
C ASP A 246 -30.90 -23.40 -2.82
N ASP A 247 -29.96 -23.42 -3.78
CA ASP A 247 -30.11 -24.18 -5.02
C ASP A 247 -29.05 -25.29 -5.11
N SER A 248 -29.41 -26.47 -4.60
CA SER A 248 -28.59 -27.70 -4.48
C SER A 248 -27.99 -28.28 -5.78
N THR A 249 -28.02 -27.55 -6.89
CA THR A 249 -27.40 -27.97 -8.16
C THR A 249 -25.97 -27.44 -8.27
N TRP A 250 -25.04 -28.14 -7.61
CA TRP A 250 -23.59 -27.94 -7.76
C TRP A 250 -23.14 -28.29 -9.19
N VAL A 251 -23.34 -27.37 -10.13
CA VAL A 251 -22.67 -27.45 -11.43
C VAL A 251 -21.23 -27.00 -11.19
N GLU A 252 -20.29 -27.95 -11.17
CA GLU A 252 -18.85 -27.68 -11.21
C GLU A 252 -18.55 -26.79 -12.42
N ARG A 253 -18.44 -25.48 -12.21
CA ARG A 253 -17.90 -24.60 -13.25
C ARG A 253 -16.43 -24.97 -13.43
N PRO A 254 -15.93 -25.02 -14.69
CA PRO A 254 -14.51 -25.18 -14.93
C PRO A 254 -13.77 -24.10 -14.14
N THR A 255 -12.85 -24.54 -13.29
CA THR A 255 -12.03 -23.66 -12.45
C THR A 255 -11.19 -22.79 -13.36
N ASP A 256 -11.43 -21.49 -13.33
CA ASP A 256 -10.55 -20.52 -13.99
C ASP A 256 -9.11 -20.70 -13.45
N PRO A 257 -8.08 -20.44 -14.28
CA PRO A 257 -6.71 -20.73 -13.89
C PRO A 257 -6.32 -19.86 -12.70
N ALA A 258 -6.17 -20.49 -11.55
CA ALA A 258 -5.81 -19.80 -10.33
C ALA A 258 -4.36 -19.31 -10.34
N MET A 259 -4.09 -18.25 -9.57
CA MET A 259 -2.71 -17.87 -9.28
C MET A 259 -1.94 -19.06 -8.67
N SER A 260 -0.92 -19.53 -9.40
CA SER A 260 -0.06 -20.60 -8.90
C SER A 260 0.82 -20.10 -7.77
N THR A 261 1.17 -20.99 -6.83
CA THR A 261 2.15 -20.68 -5.77
C THR A 261 3.50 -20.22 -6.32
N PHE A 262 3.90 -20.76 -7.48
CA PHE A 262 5.09 -20.30 -8.21
C PHE A 262 5.00 -18.81 -8.59
N THR A 263 3.82 -18.35 -9.01
CA THR A 263 3.60 -16.95 -9.39
C THR A 263 3.71 -16.04 -8.16
N LEU A 264 3.14 -16.43 -7.02
CA LEU A 264 3.36 -15.72 -5.76
C LEU A 264 4.84 -15.68 -5.41
N GLU A 265 5.51 -16.84 -5.41
CA GLU A 265 6.93 -16.92 -5.07
C GLU A 265 7.74 -15.98 -5.96
N LEU A 266 7.42 -15.90 -7.25
CA LEU A 266 8.06 -15.01 -8.20
C LEU A 266 7.78 -13.53 -7.89
N PHE A 267 6.55 -13.18 -7.51
CA PHE A 267 6.20 -11.83 -7.05
C PHE A 267 6.95 -11.43 -5.78
N LEU A 268 6.99 -12.32 -4.79
CA LEU A 268 7.63 -12.05 -3.51
C LEU A 268 9.16 -12.02 -3.65
N LYS A 269 9.75 -12.85 -4.52
CA LYS A 269 11.21 -12.81 -4.85
C LYS A 269 11.63 -11.50 -5.52
N ASN A 270 10.75 -10.89 -6.30
CA ASN A 270 11.01 -9.64 -7.01
C ASN A 270 10.44 -8.42 -6.29
N SER A 271 9.88 -8.62 -5.10
CA SER A 271 9.45 -7.52 -4.24
C SER A 271 10.65 -6.70 -3.84
N SER A 272 10.59 -5.39 -4.12
CA SER A 272 11.67 -4.49 -3.73
C SER A 272 11.70 -4.33 -2.21
N ARG A 273 12.82 -3.80 -1.72
CA ARG A 273 12.92 -3.24 -0.35
C ARG A 273 11.92 -2.09 -0.08
N ASN A 274 11.24 -1.58 -1.12
CA ASN A 274 10.23 -0.54 -0.96
C ASN A 274 8.84 -1.12 -0.65
N LEU A 275 8.64 -2.44 -0.73
CA LEU A 275 7.35 -3.04 -0.41
C LEU A 275 7.17 -3.03 1.12
N GLU A 276 6.41 -2.06 1.61
CA GLU A 276 6.15 -1.86 3.05
C GLU A 276 4.97 -2.71 3.54
N LEU A 277 3.93 -2.83 2.70
CA LEU A 277 2.69 -3.54 3.00
C LEU A 277 2.36 -4.58 1.92
N LEU A 278 2.08 -5.80 2.34
CA LEU A 278 1.59 -6.88 1.49
C LEU A 278 0.21 -7.33 1.98
N SER A 279 -0.78 -7.38 1.10
CA SER A 279 -2.09 -7.98 1.39
C SER A 279 -2.29 -9.22 0.53
N ILE A 280 -2.73 -10.32 1.12
CA ILE A 280 -2.94 -11.61 0.43
C ILE A 280 -4.34 -12.14 0.74
N ASP A 281 -5.08 -12.49 -0.30
CA ASP A 281 -6.35 -13.22 -0.26
C ASP A 281 -6.17 -14.60 -0.93
N MET A 282 -6.16 -15.69 -0.16
CA MET A 282 -5.99 -17.07 -0.65
C MET A 282 -7.32 -17.83 -0.82
N ALA A 283 -8.44 -17.14 -1.10
CA ALA A 283 -9.80 -17.66 -0.93
C ALA A 283 -10.19 -19.00 -1.59
N ALA A 284 -9.57 -19.53 -2.65
CA ALA A 284 -10.10 -20.79 -3.21
C ALA A 284 -9.17 -21.74 -3.98
N SER A 285 -8.15 -21.28 -4.70
CA SER A 285 -7.69 -22.10 -5.84
C SER A 285 -6.19 -22.16 -6.08
N TRP A 286 -5.35 -21.75 -5.14
CA TRP A 286 -3.90 -21.78 -5.35
C TRP A 286 -3.40 -23.22 -5.53
N VAL A 287 -3.18 -23.61 -6.79
CA VAL A 287 -2.75 -24.97 -7.14
C VAL A 287 -1.24 -25.08 -6.87
N THR A 288 -0.86 -25.93 -5.91
CA THR A 288 0.51 -26.45 -5.81
C THR A 288 0.60 -27.77 -6.56
N GLU A 289 0.33 -27.77 -7.86
CA GLU A 289 0.89 -28.83 -8.68
C GLU A 289 2.38 -28.82 -8.40
N LYS A 290 2.90 -29.95 -7.92
CA LYS A 290 4.25 -30.11 -7.36
C LYS A 290 5.19 -29.20 -8.10
N CYS A 291 5.54 -28.07 -7.48
CA CYS A 291 6.71 -27.34 -7.89
C CYS A 291 7.85 -28.29 -7.56
N ASP A 292 8.20 -29.17 -8.50
CA ASP A 292 9.43 -29.92 -8.51
C ASP A 292 10.55 -28.88 -8.64
N LEU A 293 10.84 -28.20 -7.52
CA LEU A 293 12.00 -27.35 -7.33
C LEU A 293 13.29 -28.19 -7.22
N GLY A 294 13.17 -29.52 -7.39
CA GLY A 294 14.28 -30.45 -7.48
C GLY A 294 15.08 -30.21 -8.75
N GLY A 295 16.15 -29.45 -8.62
CA GLY A 295 17.14 -29.34 -9.70
C GLY A 295 18.37 -28.49 -9.41
N ASP A 296 18.33 -27.53 -8.49
CA ASP A 296 19.48 -26.63 -8.24
C ASP A 296 19.37 -25.93 -6.86
N ASP A 297 19.41 -26.71 -5.76
CA ASP A 297 19.24 -26.20 -4.38
C ASP A 297 20.21 -25.04 -4.03
N ASP A 298 21.44 -25.09 -4.56
CA ASP A 298 22.48 -24.08 -4.29
C ASP A 298 22.15 -22.70 -4.89
N LYS A 299 21.50 -22.63 -6.06
CA LYS A 299 21.09 -21.34 -6.65
C LYS A 299 19.85 -20.76 -5.96
N MET A 300 18.99 -21.63 -5.42
CA MET A 300 17.80 -21.21 -4.69
C MET A 300 18.15 -20.64 -3.31
N GLU A 301 19.21 -21.11 -2.67
CA GLU A 301 19.63 -20.63 -1.35
C GLU A 301 20.08 -19.14 -1.36
N LEU A 302 20.80 -18.71 -2.39
CA LEU A 302 21.23 -17.31 -2.53
C LEU A 302 20.03 -16.35 -2.67
N ILE A 303 18.99 -16.77 -3.42
CA ILE A 303 17.76 -15.98 -3.62
C ILE A 303 16.91 -15.94 -2.34
N ARG A 304 16.95 -17.00 -1.51
CA ARG A 304 16.20 -17.07 -0.24
C ARG A 304 16.67 -16.06 0.82
N SER A 305 17.95 -15.66 0.80
CA SER A 305 18.54 -14.79 1.84
C SER A 305 17.97 -13.37 1.92
N HIS A 306 17.38 -12.85 0.84
CA HIS A 306 16.86 -11.47 0.77
C HIS A 306 15.34 -11.40 0.74
N PHE A 307 14.68 -12.55 0.75
CA PHE A 307 13.23 -12.66 0.62
C PHE A 307 12.51 -11.98 1.79
N MET A 308 11.48 -11.18 1.48
CA MET A 308 10.64 -10.43 2.44
C MET A 308 11.34 -9.50 3.44
N THR A 309 12.66 -9.30 3.35
CA THR A 309 13.45 -8.46 4.28
C THR A 309 13.00 -6.99 4.37
N GLY A 310 12.21 -6.50 3.42
CA GLY A 310 11.62 -5.15 3.45
C GLY A 310 10.16 -5.08 3.89
N ILE A 311 9.47 -6.21 4.03
CA ILE A 311 8.04 -6.22 4.36
C ILE A 311 7.89 -6.09 5.87
N GLU A 312 7.34 -4.97 6.31
CA GLU A 312 7.09 -4.69 7.72
C GLU A 312 5.63 -4.94 8.11
N HIS A 313 4.71 -4.87 7.14
CA HIS A 313 3.29 -5.04 7.34
C HIS A 313 2.72 -6.13 6.41
N LEU A 314 1.98 -7.07 6.97
CA LEU A 314 1.27 -8.10 6.23
C LEU A 314 -0.20 -8.11 6.61
N GLN A 315 -1.06 -8.20 5.59
CA GLN A 315 -2.50 -8.30 5.72
C GLN A 315 -2.98 -9.61 5.08
N VAL A 316 -3.51 -10.52 5.88
CA VAL A 316 -4.12 -11.77 5.43
C VAL A 316 -5.62 -11.53 5.34
N LEU A 317 -6.11 -11.28 4.12
CA LEU A 317 -7.54 -11.10 3.85
C LEU A 317 -8.28 -12.43 3.90
N ASN A 318 -7.64 -13.49 3.42
CA ASN A 318 -8.12 -14.86 3.57
C ASN A 318 -6.94 -15.81 3.63
N ALA A 319 -6.84 -16.59 4.71
CA ALA A 319 -5.78 -17.57 4.86
C ALA A 319 -5.90 -18.79 3.93
N GLY A 320 -7.09 -19.05 3.38
CA GLY A 320 -7.41 -20.30 2.71
C GLY A 320 -7.55 -21.47 3.69
N ARG A 321 -8.16 -22.57 3.22
CA ARG A 321 -8.40 -23.79 4.02
C ARG A 321 -7.69 -25.03 3.47
N ASN A 322 -7.15 -24.95 2.25
CA ASN A 322 -6.53 -26.11 1.59
C ASN A 322 -5.08 -26.32 2.07
N ARG A 323 -4.56 -27.54 1.83
CA ARG A 323 -3.20 -27.94 2.23
C ARG A 323 -2.12 -27.07 1.60
N ASP A 324 -2.36 -26.64 0.37
CA ASP A 324 -1.44 -25.89 -0.48
C ASP A 324 -1.20 -24.48 0.08
N ALA A 325 -2.28 -23.82 0.51
CA ALA A 325 -2.23 -22.56 1.23
C ALA A 325 -1.43 -22.70 2.53
N MET A 326 -1.61 -23.79 3.29
CA MET A 326 -0.87 -24.00 4.53
C MET A 326 0.64 -24.20 4.29
N ALA A 327 1.01 -24.90 3.22
CA ALA A 327 2.41 -25.04 2.81
C ALA A 327 3.01 -23.68 2.40
N CYS A 328 2.24 -22.89 1.64
CA CYS A 328 2.62 -21.55 1.23
C CYS A 328 2.85 -20.63 2.44
N TRP A 329 1.92 -20.61 3.40
CA TRP A 329 2.06 -19.83 4.63
C TRP A 329 3.25 -20.25 5.48
N SER A 330 3.50 -21.56 5.64
CA SER A 330 4.68 -22.04 6.35
C SER A 330 5.98 -21.50 5.73
N TRP A 331 6.03 -21.42 4.40
CA TRP A 331 7.16 -20.83 3.70
C TRP A 331 7.24 -19.31 3.90
N ILE A 332 6.14 -18.57 3.75
CA ILE A 332 6.08 -17.12 4.00
C ILE A 332 6.60 -16.81 5.41
N TRP A 333 6.13 -17.53 6.44
CA TRP A 333 6.52 -17.26 7.82
C TRP A 333 7.99 -17.46 8.11
N LYS A 334 8.61 -18.48 7.50
CA LYS A 334 10.05 -18.74 7.64
C LYS A 334 10.92 -17.58 7.16
N HIS A 335 10.41 -16.76 6.26
CA HIS A 335 11.16 -15.67 5.67
C HIS A 335 10.65 -14.27 6.03
N ALA A 336 9.52 -14.15 6.74
CA ALA A 336 8.95 -12.87 7.18
C ALA A 336 9.62 -12.32 8.47
N GLY A 337 10.94 -12.46 8.62
CA GLY A 337 11.66 -12.11 9.86
C GLY A 337 11.69 -10.61 10.20
N SER A 338 11.42 -9.73 9.23
CA SER A 338 11.29 -8.28 9.41
C SER A 338 9.86 -7.83 9.75
N LEU A 339 8.90 -8.75 9.81
CA LEU A 339 7.50 -8.42 9.98
C LEU A 339 7.25 -7.81 11.36
N LYS A 340 6.72 -6.59 11.40
CA LYS A 340 6.37 -5.86 12.63
C LYS A 340 4.87 -5.86 12.89
N SER A 341 4.06 -5.95 11.85
CA SER A 341 2.60 -5.85 11.94
C SER A 341 1.92 -6.92 11.11
N LEU A 342 0.98 -7.62 11.73
CA LEU A 342 0.16 -8.65 11.09
C LEU A 342 -1.32 -8.35 11.30
N PHE A 343 -2.06 -8.25 10.20
CA PHE A 343 -3.52 -8.15 10.18
C PHE A 343 -4.11 -9.41 9.57
N ILE A 344 -5.12 -10.00 10.18
CA ILE A 344 -5.74 -11.25 9.75
C ILE A 344 -7.26 -11.09 9.79
N ASP A 345 -7.87 -10.97 8.61
CA ASP A 345 -9.31 -10.79 8.41
C ASP A 345 -10.04 -12.13 8.62
N GLU A 346 -9.67 -13.12 7.79
CA GLU A 346 -10.24 -14.47 7.78
C GLU A 346 -9.15 -15.52 7.96
N SER A 347 -9.42 -16.50 8.82
CA SER A 347 -8.50 -17.59 9.06
C SER A 347 -9.21 -18.93 9.28
N CYS A 348 -8.42 -20.00 9.35
CA CYS A 348 -8.85 -21.31 9.79
C CYS A 348 -7.94 -21.82 10.92
N LYS A 349 -8.41 -22.81 11.66
CA LYS A 349 -7.67 -23.36 12.82
C LYS A 349 -6.27 -23.86 12.45
N GLN A 350 -6.13 -24.53 11.31
CA GLN A 350 -4.84 -25.06 10.84
C GLN A 350 -3.84 -23.93 10.56
N PHE A 351 -4.30 -22.84 9.94
CA PHE A 351 -3.50 -21.65 9.71
C PHE A 351 -2.99 -21.05 11.02
N LEU A 352 -3.89 -20.90 12.01
CA LEU A 352 -3.55 -20.30 13.31
C LEU A 352 -2.56 -21.15 14.11
N LEU A 353 -2.67 -22.48 14.05
CA LEU A 353 -1.67 -23.38 14.63
C LEU A 353 -0.30 -23.21 13.97
N GLY A 354 -0.26 -23.14 12.63
CA GLY A 354 0.97 -22.90 11.87
C GLY A 354 1.59 -21.52 12.16
N LEU A 355 0.75 -20.49 12.25
CA LEU A 355 1.17 -19.13 12.62
C LEU A 355 1.74 -19.10 14.04
N THR A 356 1.08 -19.74 15.01
CA THR A 356 1.54 -19.80 16.41
C THR A 356 2.94 -20.38 16.52
N GLY A 357 3.19 -21.53 15.87
CA GLY A 357 4.54 -22.11 15.82
C GLY A 357 5.57 -21.18 15.14
N SER A 358 5.14 -20.45 14.12
CA SER A 358 6.00 -19.53 13.37
C SER A 358 6.29 -18.23 14.08
N VAL A 359 5.36 -17.69 14.87
CA VAL A 359 5.61 -16.54 15.75
C VAL A 359 6.72 -16.86 16.75
N ALA A 360 6.66 -18.06 17.35
CA ALA A 360 7.67 -18.51 18.31
C ALA A 360 9.08 -18.65 17.70
N SER A 361 9.18 -18.99 16.42
CA SER A 361 10.44 -19.42 15.78
C SER A 361 11.02 -18.43 14.76
N HIS A 362 10.18 -17.64 14.10
CA HIS A 362 10.57 -16.85 12.92
C HIS A 362 10.16 -15.38 13.00
N LEU A 363 9.07 -15.03 13.69
CA LEU A 363 8.52 -13.66 13.71
C LEU A 363 8.89 -12.88 14.98
N GLY A 364 10.17 -12.90 15.36
CA GLY A 364 10.64 -12.26 16.60
C GLY A 364 10.49 -10.73 16.64
N GLN A 365 10.25 -10.06 15.51
CA GLN A 365 10.02 -8.61 15.44
C GLN A 365 8.54 -8.22 15.46
N LEU A 366 7.62 -9.19 15.50
CA LEU A 366 6.19 -8.94 15.43
C LEU A 366 5.71 -8.21 16.69
N GLN A 367 5.27 -6.97 16.54
CA GLN A 367 4.84 -6.10 17.63
C GLN A 367 3.35 -5.79 17.58
N ASN A 368 2.73 -5.84 16.41
CA ASN A 368 1.34 -5.47 16.23
C ASN A 368 0.57 -6.65 15.65
N ILE A 369 -0.53 -7.00 16.30
CA ILE A 369 -1.44 -8.02 15.80
C ILE A 369 -2.86 -7.48 15.74
N HIS A 370 -3.51 -7.74 14.61
CA HIS A 370 -4.90 -7.40 14.37
C HIS A 370 -5.61 -8.65 13.90
N LEU A 371 -6.59 -9.11 14.68
CA LEU A 371 -7.36 -10.31 14.42
C LEU A 371 -8.82 -9.94 14.20
N GLY A 372 -9.38 -10.43 13.11
CA GLY A 372 -10.78 -10.27 12.76
C GLY A 372 -11.05 -9.20 11.71
N ARG A 373 -12.35 -9.02 11.41
CA ARG A 373 -12.83 -8.13 10.35
C ARG A 373 -13.46 -6.87 10.92
N LYS A 374 -13.11 -5.72 10.35
CA LYS A 374 -13.72 -4.41 10.69
C LYS A 374 -15.16 -4.26 10.21
N SER A 375 -15.57 -5.00 9.18
CA SER A 375 -16.89 -4.87 8.58
C SER A 375 -17.56 -6.24 8.56
N MET A 376 -18.75 -6.32 9.15
CA MET A 376 -19.58 -7.50 9.05
C MET A 376 -20.29 -7.55 7.70
N ASN A 377 -20.30 -8.72 7.08
CA ASN A 377 -21.33 -9.08 6.13
C ASN A 377 -22.36 -9.88 6.92
N ILE A 378 -23.43 -9.21 7.35
CA ILE A 378 -24.47 -9.63 8.33
C ILE A 378 -24.98 -11.07 8.15
N THR A 379 -24.82 -11.64 6.95
CA THR A 379 -25.32 -12.95 6.56
C THR A 379 -24.34 -14.11 6.78
N ARG A 380 -23.05 -13.89 7.03
CA ARG A 380 -22.02 -14.95 6.95
C ARG A 380 -21.05 -15.08 8.12
N ASP A 381 -21.24 -14.29 9.17
CA ASP A 381 -20.14 -14.06 10.11
C ASP A 381 -20.10 -15.11 11.24
N GLU A 382 -19.44 -16.23 10.94
CA GLU A 382 -18.91 -17.17 11.91
C GLU A 382 -17.80 -16.53 12.75
N VAL A 383 -17.66 -16.98 14.00
CA VAL A 383 -16.49 -16.64 14.83
C VAL A 383 -15.24 -17.21 14.17
N HIS A 384 -14.38 -16.34 13.63
CA HIS A 384 -13.15 -16.75 12.94
C HIS A 384 -12.00 -17.02 13.92
N PHE A 385 -12.00 -16.35 15.07
CA PHE A 385 -10.96 -16.53 16.09
C PHE A 385 -11.61 -16.82 17.43
N SER A 386 -11.43 -18.04 17.92
CA SER A 386 -11.88 -18.43 19.25
C SER A 386 -10.89 -17.98 20.33
N ASP A 387 -11.35 -17.89 21.59
CA ASP A 387 -10.49 -17.53 22.73
C ASP A 387 -9.26 -18.43 22.84
N ASN A 388 -9.41 -19.73 22.55
CA ASN A 388 -8.29 -20.66 22.56
C ASN A 388 -7.24 -20.31 21.50
N ASP A 389 -7.66 -19.90 20.31
CA ASP A 389 -6.73 -19.56 19.24
C ASP A 389 -6.00 -18.24 19.55
N ILE A 390 -6.72 -17.24 20.05
CA ILE A 390 -6.17 -15.95 20.46
C ILE A 390 -5.18 -16.16 21.62
N GLY A 391 -5.59 -16.87 22.67
CA GLY A 391 -4.76 -17.17 23.83
C GLY A 391 -3.47 -17.89 23.45
N LEU A 392 -3.53 -18.92 22.60
CA LEU A 392 -2.34 -19.62 22.12
C LEU A 392 -1.39 -18.69 21.35
N LEU A 393 -1.93 -17.80 20.51
CA LEU A 393 -1.13 -16.85 19.74
C LEU A 393 -0.47 -15.79 20.62
N LEU A 394 -1.14 -15.33 21.67
CA LEU A 394 -0.55 -14.46 22.70
C LEU A 394 0.51 -15.19 23.52
N SER A 395 0.35 -16.49 23.77
CA SER A 395 1.31 -17.29 24.54
C SER A 395 2.71 -17.40 23.91
N VAL A 396 2.84 -17.13 22.60
CA VAL A 396 4.12 -17.22 21.88
C VAL A 396 4.72 -15.87 21.50
N GLY A 397 3.95 -14.77 21.61
CA GLY A 397 4.41 -13.43 21.25
C GLY A 397 5.49 -12.89 22.20
N GLN A 398 6.47 -12.16 21.66
CA GLN A 398 7.59 -11.58 22.42
C GLN A 398 7.29 -10.15 22.94
N GLY A 399 6.06 -9.90 23.37
CA GLY A 399 5.64 -8.57 23.85
C GLY A 399 5.01 -7.71 22.75
N TYR A 400 3.70 -7.91 22.53
CA TYR A 400 2.97 -7.07 21.58
C TYR A 400 2.81 -5.64 22.14
N LYS A 401 2.93 -4.66 21.23
CA LYS A 401 2.63 -3.25 21.48
C LYS A 401 1.19 -2.91 21.18
N HIS A 402 0.65 -3.48 20.10
CA HIS A 402 -0.73 -3.27 19.70
C HIS A 402 -1.43 -4.61 19.52
N ILE A 403 -2.58 -4.78 20.16
CA ILE A 403 -3.45 -5.94 20.01
C ILE A 403 -4.84 -5.41 19.66
N TYR A 404 -5.32 -5.72 18.46
CA TYR A 404 -6.66 -5.37 17.99
C TYR A 404 -7.45 -6.65 17.74
N LEU A 405 -8.58 -6.79 18.44
CA LEU A 405 -9.51 -7.90 18.32
C LEU A 405 -10.85 -7.34 17.84
N ASP A 406 -11.09 -7.44 16.53
CA ASP A 406 -12.33 -6.98 15.90
C ASP A 406 -13.48 -7.96 16.20
N MET A 407 -14.67 -7.65 15.67
CA MET A 407 -15.90 -8.39 15.97
C MET A 407 -15.91 -9.88 15.59
N SER A 408 -15.00 -10.38 14.77
CA SER A 408 -14.90 -11.82 14.49
C SER A 408 -13.91 -12.56 15.38
N ALA A 409 -13.27 -11.85 16.32
CA ALA A 409 -12.34 -12.39 17.30
C ALA A 409 -12.91 -12.32 18.72
N ARG A 410 -13.16 -13.49 19.33
CA ARG A 410 -13.74 -13.59 20.67
C ARG A 410 -12.65 -13.88 21.69
N ALA A 411 -12.20 -12.85 22.39
CA ALA A 411 -11.37 -13.00 23.58
C ALA A 411 -12.15 -13.72 24.69
N GLY A 412 -11.43 -14.18 25.72
CA GLY A 412 -12.00 -14.79 26.91
C GLY A 412 -10.93 -15.18 27.92
N ARG A 413 -11.16 -16.27 28.65
CA ARG A 413 -10.32 -16.67 29.79
C ARG A 413 -8.88 -16.98 29.39
N LEU A 414 -8.66 -17.66 28.27
CA LEU A 414 -7.30 -17.99 27.81
C LEU A 414 -6.58 -16.75 27.31
N THR A 415 -7.29 -15.87 26.60
CA THR A 415 -6.76 -14.55 26.20
C THR A 415 -6.30 -13.77 27.44
N ALA A 416 -7.15 -13.66 28.46
CA ALA A 416 -6.85 -13.01 29.73
C ALA A 416 -5.64 -13.65 30.44
N GLN A 417 -5.51 -14.98 30.40
CA GLN A 417 -4.39 -15.70 31.01
C GLN A 417 -3.03 -15.36 30.39
N TYR A 418 -2.97 -15.14 29.07
CA TYR A 418 -1.70 -14.90 28.37
C TYR A 418 -1.36 -13.43 28.15
N LEU A 419 -2.35 -12.54 28.24
CA LEU A 419 -2.17 -11.10 28.10
C LEU A 419 -1.12 -10.48 29.04
N PRO A 420 -0.94 -10.95 30.30
CA PRO A 420 0.09 -10.41 31.20
C PRO A 420 1.52 -10.40 30.66
N ARG A 421 1.83 -11.28 29.72
CA ARG A 421 3.14 -11.33 29.06
C ARG A 421 3.44 -10.11 28.20
N HIS A 422 2.43 -9.29 27.91
CA HIS A 422 2.53 -8.14 27.03
C HIS A 422 2.35 -6.80 27.76
N TYR A 423 1.93 -6.78 29.04
CA TYR A 423 1.60 -5.53 29.75
C TYR A 423 2.70 -4.48 29.71
N THR A 424 3.97 -4.88 29.86
CA THR A 424 5.10 -3.94 29.85
C THR A 424 5.35 -3.31 28.48
N THR A 425 4.95 -3.96 27.39
CA THR A 425 5.12 -3.46 26.01
C THR A 425 3.84 -2.86 25.43
N LEU A 426 2.68 -3.19 26.01
CA LEU A 426 1.37 -2.85 25.48
C LEU A 426 1.14 -1.34 25.52
N THR A 427 0.77 -0.80 24.36
CA THR A 427 0.48 0.63 24.17
C THR A 427 -0.95 0.85 23.67
N GLU A 428 -1.49 -0.09 22.89
CA GLU A 428 -2.88 -0.04 22.41
C GLU A 428 -3.52 -1.42 22.54
N PHE A 429 -4.71 -1.47 23.12
CA PHE A 429 -5.55 -2.66 23.19
C PHE A 429 -6.96 -2.33 22.73
N THR A 430 -7.46 -3.12 21.79
CA THR A 430 -8.84 -3.02 21.29
C THR A 430 -9.51 -4.38 21.31
N MET A 431 -10.74 -4.43 21.82
CA MET A 431 -11.56 -5.62 21.84
C MET A 431 -13.03 -5.25 21.61
N GLU A 432 -13.58 -5.56 20.44
CA GLU A 432 -14.95 -5.17 20.13
C GLU A 432 -16.02 -6.13 20.69
N ILE A 433 -15.64 -7.39 20.93
CA ILE A 433 -16.51 -8.41 21.53
C ILE A 433 -15.91 -8.94 22.81
N GLY A 434 -16.69 -8.83 23.87
CA GLY A 434 -16.34 -9.28 25.20
C GLY A 434 -16.84 -10.67 25.51
N THR A 435 -16.46 -11.11 26.70
CA THR A 435 -17.10 -12.23 27.38
C THR A 435 -17.99 -11.68 28.48
N SER A 436 -18.81 -12.52 29.09
CA SER A 436 -19.57 -12.08 30.27
C SER A 436 -18.70 -11.62 31.45
N ASP A 437 -17.39 -11.92 31.44
CA ASP A 437 -16.43 -11.57 32.49
C ASP A 437 -15.19 -10.88 31.87
N ASP A 438 -15.30 -9.57 31.64
CA ASP A 438 -14.21 -8.75 31.11
C ASP A 438 -13.40 -8.06 32.22
N SER A 439 -13.38 -8.64 33.43
CA SER A 439 -12.63 -8.10 34.57
C SER A 439 -11.13 -7.94 34.26
N PHE A 440 -10.57 -8.76 33.36
CA PHE A 440 -9.17 -8.66 32.93
C PHE A 440 -8.81 -7.32 32.26
N LEU A 441 -9.79 -6.54 31.78
CA LEU A 441 -9.53 -5.19 31.28
C LEU A 441 -9.01 -4.27 32.40
N VAL A 442 -9.41 -4.51 33.65
CA VAL A 442 -8.84 -3.80 34.81
C VAL A 442 -7.40 -4.22 35.05
N ASP A 443 -7.05 -5.49 34.84
CA ASP A 443 -5.64 -5.93 34.91
C ASP A 443 -4.78 -5.23 33.84
N ILE A 444 -5.31 -5.02 32.62
CA ILE A 444 -4.60 -4.24 31.60
C ILE A 444 -4.30 -2.83 32.11
N LEU A 445 -5.29 -2.14 32.67
CA LEU A 445 -5.14 -0.79 33.23
C LEU A 445 -4.15 -0.79 34.41
N ALA A 446 -4.28 -1.77 35.29
CA ALA A 446 -3.46 -1.89 36.49
C ALA A 446 -1.99 -2.13 36.18
N PHE A 447 -1.67 -2.96 35.19
CA PHE A 447 -0.31 -3.48 34.99
C PHE A 447 0.42 -2.99 33.73
N SER A 448 -0.22 -2.22 32.85
CA SER A 448 0.37 -1.79 31.57
C SER A 448 0.88 -0.33 31.61
N PRO A 449 2.14 -0.07 32.01
CA PRO A 449 2.67 1.29 32.22
C PRO A 449 2.76 2.14 30.95
N ASN A 450 2.74 1.52 29.77
CA ASN A 450 2.87 2.19 28.48
C ASN A 450 1.53 2.32 27.75
N LEU A 451 0.43 1.89 28.36
CA LEU A 451 -0.89 1.88 27.73
C LEU A 451 -1.34 3.32 27.46
N ARG A 452 -1.63 3.61 26.19
CA ARG A 452 -2.14 4.91 25.72
C ARG A 452 -3.59 4.81 25.27
N LYS A 453 -4.02 3.65 24.76
CA LYS A 453 -5.39 3.44 24.28
C LYS A 453 -5.95 2.12 24.78
N LEU A 454 -7.14 2.19 25.36
CA LEU A 454 -7.98 1.04 25.67
C LEU A 454 -9.36 1.27 25.05
N MET A 455 -9.75 0.40 24.12
CA MET A 455 -11.01 0.52 23.39
C MET A 455 -11.80 -0.79 23.43
N THR A 456 -13.01 -0.73 23.95
CA THR A 456 -13.97 -1.84 23.87
C THR A 456 -15.23 -1.48 23.10
N ILE A 457 -15.27 -0.27 22.57
CA ILE A 457 -16.37 0.35 21.86
C ILE A 457 -15.78 0.99 20.61
N GLN A 458 -16.45 0.85 19.47
CA GLN A 458 -16.08 1.48 18.21
C GLN A 458 -17.32 2.10 17.57
N ASP A 459 -17.12 3.21 16.86
CA ASP A 459 -18.17 3.74 15.99
C ASP A 459 -18.35 2.80 14.80
N GLY A 460 -19.55 2.28 14.60
CA GLY A 460 -19.82 1.44 13.45
C GLY A 460 -21.08 0.60 13.54
N TRP A 461 -21.25 -0.19 12.49
CA TRP A 461 -22.33 -1.14 12.34
C TRP A 461 -21.96 -2.45 13.02
N TYR A 462 -22.73 -2.82 14.04
CA TYR A 462 -22.61 -4.10 14.73
C TYR A 462 -23.62 -5.10 14.17
N PRO A 463 -23.27 -6.38 14.11
CA PRO A 463 -24.26 -7.40 13.77
C PRO A 463 -25.33 -7.45 14.85
N ILE A 464 -26.55 -7.80 14.46
CA ILE A 464 -27.59 -8.24 15.41
C ILE A 464 -27.17 -9.61 15.94
N ASN A 465 -26.33 -9.60 16.97
CA ASN A 465 -26.08 -10.75 17.83
C ASN A 465 -26.68 -10.47 19.21
N ASP A 466 -27.06 -11.55 19.90
CA ASP A 466 -27.69 -11.51 21.22
C ASP A 466 -27.05 -10.42 22.12
N ASN A 467 -27.90 -9.63 22.80
CA ASN A 467 -27.63 -8.42 23.61
C ASN A 467 -26.48 -8.49 24.66
N SER A 468 -25.67 -9.54 24.67
CA SER A 468 -24.73 -9.95 25.71
C SER A 468 -23.24 -9.85 25.35
N HIS A 469 -22.84 -9.26 24.21
CA HIS A 469 -21.47 -9.48 23.70
C HIS A 469 -20.54 -8.25 23.62
N PHE A 470 -20.96 -7.05 24.02
CA PHE A 470 -19.99 -5.95 24.19
C PHE A 470 -19.22 -6.11 25.49
N PRO A 471 -17.92 -5.76 25.53
CA PRO A 471 -17.21 -5.82 26.77
C PRO A 471 -17.79 -4.84 27.79
N LYS A 472 -18.04 -5.34 29.00
CA LYS A 472 -18.67 -4.58 30.09
C LYS A 472 -17.82 -4.66 31.34
N LEU A 473 -17.57 -3.50 31.95
CA LEU A 473 -16.89 -3.39 33.23
C LEU A 473 -17.88 -3.04 34.32
N LYS A 474 -18.03 -3.92 35.31
CA LYS A 474 -18.81 -3.61 36.52
C LYS A 474 -18.16 -2.43 37.24
N ALA A 475 -18.96 -1.48 37.70
CA ALA A 475 -18.47 -0.27 38.36
C ALA A 475 -17.57 -0.55 39.58
N GLU A 476 -17.91 -1.56 40.38
CA GLU A 476 -17.12 -1.96 41.55
C GLU A 476 -15.73 -2.49 41.16
N VAL A 477 -15.67 -3.29 40.09
CA VAL A 477 -14.42 -3.84 39.55
C VAL A 477 -13.58 -2.72 38.93
N PHE A 478 -14.21 -1.81 38.18
CA PHE A 478 -13.54 -0.64 37.60
C PHE A 478 -12.98 0.31 38.66
N ALA A 479 -13.70 0.50 39.78
CA ALA A 479 -13.18 1.33 40.88
C ALA A 479 -11.86 0.77 41.44
N ASP A 480 -11.69 -0.56 41.40
CA ASP A 480 -10.47 -1.29 41.76
C ASP A 480 -9.95 -0.85 43.14
N LEU A 481 -10.84 -0.90 44.13
CA LEU A 481 -10.50 -0.66 45.52
C LEU A 481 -9.71 -1.84 46.07
N ASP A 482 -8.70 -1.56 46.86
CA ASP A 482 -7.98 -2.59 47.58
C ASP A 482 -8.93 -3.28 48.59
N PRO A 483 -9.17 -4.60 48.48
CA PRO A 483 -10.07 -5.31 49.37
C PRO A 483 -9.62 -5.26 50.82
N THR A 484 -8.33 -5.01 51.08
CA THR A 484 -7.77 -4.92 52.43
C THR A 484 -7.89 -3.52 53.04
N SER A 485 -8.02 -2.49 52.19
CA SER A 485 -8.19 -1.11 52.62
C SER A 485 -9.39 -0.51 51.90
N THR A 486 -10.53 -0.49 52.60
CA THR A 486 -11.86 -0.10 52.07
C THR A 486 -11.95 1.28 51.41
N ARG A 487 -10.86 2.05 51.34
CA ARG A 487 -10.82 3.41 50.79
C ARG A 487 -9.56 3.75 49.98
N ILE A 488 -8.65 2.81 49.71
CA ILE A 488 -7.44 3.09 48.92
C ILE A 488 -7.57 2.45 47.54
N TYR A 489 -7.38 3.28 46.53
CA TYR A 489 -7.27 2.85 45.14
C TYR A 489 -5.95 2.14 44.92
N ARG A 490 -5.98 0.95 44.32
CA ARG A 490 -4.76 0.36 43.76
C ARG A 490 -4.24 1.28 42.64
N PRO A 491 -2.97 1.67 42.63
CA PRO A 491 -2.45 2.53 41.56
C PRO A 491 -2.49 1.76 40.24
N TRP A 492 -2.99 2.39 39.18
CA TRP A 492 -2.84 1.85 37.84
C TRP A 492 -1.57 2.37 37.20
N GLU A 493 -0.74 1.47 36.66
CA GLU A 493 0.51 1.83 36.01
C GLU A 493 0.29 2.77 34.81
N CYS A 494 -0.87 2.73 34.16
CA CYS A 494 -1.19 3.56 33.01
C CYS A 494 -1.76 4.96 33.33
N GLU A 495 -1.91 5.36 34.61
CA GLU A 495 -2.56 6.64 34.99
C GLU A 495 -1.92 7.87 34.31
N ALA A 496 -0.60 7.80 34.14
CA ALA A 496 0.19 8.87 33.55
C ALA A 496 0.40 8.73 32.03
N THR A 497 -0.16 7.71 31.37
CA THR A 497 0.03 7.44 29.93
C THR A 497 -1.25 7.29 29.16
N LEU A 498 -2.36 6.89 29.80
CA LEU A 498 -3.62 6.64 29.11
C LEU A 498 -4.21 7.94 28.55
N GLU A 499 -4.45 7.94 27.24
CA GLU A 499 -4.96 9.08 26.48
C GLU A 499 -6.39 8.83 25.99
N ILE A 500 -6.73 7.58 25.68
CA ILE A 500 -8.01 7.21 25.08
C ILE A 500 -8.60 6.04 25.87
N LEU A 501 -9.79 6.23 26.43
CA LEU A 501 -10.54 5.22 27.17
C LEU A 501 -11.98 5.16 26.65
N LEU A 502 -12.30 4.07 25.94
CA LEU A 502 -13.63 3.79 25.42
C LEU A 502 -14.10 2.49 26.05
N VAL A 503 -14.89 2.57 27.12
CA VAL A 503 -15.33 1.39 27.88
C VAL A 503 -16.76 1.55 28.39
N LYS A 504 -17.52 0.45 28.39
CA LYS A 504 -18.88 0.43 28.92
C LYS A 504 -18.83 0.05 30.40
N ILE A 505 -19.08 1.02 31.28
CA ILE A 505 -19.11 0.80 32.73
C ILE A 505 -20.55 0.58 33.18
N VAL A 506 -20.89 -0.61 33.66
CA VAL A 506 -22.25 -1.05 33.99
C VAL A 506 -22.46 -1.33 35.47
N GLU A 507 -23.69 -1.69 35.85
CA GLU A 507 -24.10 -2.04 37.21
C GLU A 507 -23.88 -0.88 38.21
N ILE A 508 -24.17 0.34 37.77
CA ILE A 508 -24.16 1.51 38.64
C ILE A 508 -25.56 1.70 39.22
N PRO A 509 -25.75 1.67 40.55
CA PRO A 509 -27.09 1.75 41.15
C PRO A 509 -27.78 3.07 40.80
N LEU A 510 -28.99 3.01 40.24
CA LEU A 510 -29.75 4.20 39.83
C LEU A 510 -30.45 4.96 40.98
N GLY A 511 -30.55 4.34 42.16
CA GLY A 511 -31.28 4.90 43.29
C GLY A 511 -30.62 6.13 43.93
N ASP A 512 -31.45 7.03 44.46
CA ASP A 512 -31.02 8.17 45.29
C ASP A 512 -30.55 7.74 46.70
N ALA A 513 -30.47 6.44 46.94
CA ALA A 513 -29.87 5.90 48.16
C ALA A 513 -28.41 6.36 48.26
N GLU A 514 -27.97 6.71 49.47
CA GLU A 514 -26.60 7.16 49.75
C GLU A 514 -25.54 6.20 49.17
N ASP A 515 -25.85 4.91 49.10
CA ASP A 515 -24.99 3.85 48.55
C ASP A 515 -24.74 4.00 47.04
N GLY A 516 -25.74 4.44 46.25
CA GLY A 516 -25.59 4.65 44.81
C GLY A 516 -24.58 5.75 44.51
N PHE A 517 -24.72 6.89 45.20
CA PHE A 517 -23.78 8.01 45.08
C PHE A 517 -22.34 7.63 45.47
N CYS A 518 -22.16 6.69 46.39
CA CYS A 518 -20.84 6.20 46.74
C CYS A 518 -20.14 5.56 45.53
N VAL A 519 -20.81 4.67 44.80
CA VAL A 519 -20.24 4.00 43.61
C VAL A 519 -19.92 5.00 42.49
N HIS A 520 -20.82 5.94 42.20
CA HIS A 520 -20.55 7.01 41.22
C HIS A 520 -19.25 7.76 41.55
N ARG A 521 -19.14 8.25 42.79
CA ARG A 521 -17.96 9.02 43.22
C ARG A 521 -16.69 8.17 43.21
N LEU A 522 -16.79 6.85 43.44
CA LEU A 522 -15.65 5.96 43.35
C LEU A 522 -15.11 5.86 41.92
N VAL A 523 -16.00 5.68 40.95
CA VAL A 523 -15.64 5.64 39.52
C VAL A 523 -15.10 7.01 39.06
N TYR A 524 -15.74 8.12 39.44
CA TYR A 524 -15.26 9.46 39.10
C TYR A 524 -13.87 9.76 39.67
N ARG A 525 -13.60 9.41 40.92
CA ARG A 525 -12.27 9.55 41.52
C ARG A 525 -11.23 8.72 40.78
N ARG A 526 -11.58 7.50 40.35
CA ARG A 526 -10.70 6.64 39.55
C ARG A 526 -10.38 7.32 38.21
N LEU A 527 -11.40 7.75 37.47
CA LEU A 527 -11.23 8.47 36.20
C LEU A 527 -10.40 9.75 36.35
N ALA A 528 -10.60 10.53 37.43
CA ALA A 528 -9.88 11.77 37.69
C ALA A 528 -8.35 11.61 37.81
N ARG A 529 -7.86 10.38 38.04
CA ARG A 529 -6.43 10.06 38.11
C ARG A 529 -5.78 9.95 36.73
N LEU A 530 -6.55 9.75 35.67
CA LEU A 530 -6.10 9.61 34.28
C LEU A 530 -5.74 10.99 33.68
N THR A 531 -4.76 11.68 34.25
CA THR A 531 -4.48 13.10 33.95
C THR A 531 -4.12 13.41 32.49
N LYS A 532 -3.73 12.40 31.70
CA LYS A 532 -3.45 12.54 30.26
C LYS A 532 -4.64 12.19 29.35
N LEU A 533 -5.79 11.83 29.92
CA LEU A 533 -6.97 11.45 29.15
C LEU A 533 -7.44 12.60 28.25
N GLN A 534 -7.66 12.26 26.98
CA GLN A 534 -8.11 13.15 25.92
C GLN A 534 -9.51 12.76 25.43
N SER A 535 -9.78 11.46 25.32
CA SER A 535 -11.05 10.94 24.84
C SER A 535 -11.63 9.94 25.84
N LEU A 536 -12.86 10.22 26.30
CA LEU A 536 -13.60 9.37 27.23
C LEU A 536 -14.96 9.03 26.63
N TRP A 537 -15.19 7.75 26.35
CA TRP A 537 -16.50 7.28 25.90
C TRP A 537 -17.09 6.34 26.94
N LEU A 538 -18.26 6.75 27.43
CA LEU A 538 -19.05 6.01 28.42
C LEU A 538 -20.34 5.49 27.79
N GLY A 539 -20.83 6.18 26.76
CA GLY A 539 -21.96 5.77 25.94
C GLY A 539 -21.54 4.97 24.69
N HIS A 540 -22.52 4.40 24.01
CA HIS A 540 -22.32 3.65 22.77
C HIS A 540 -23.62 3.62 21.95
N GLU A 541 -23.56 4.04 20.68
CA GLU A 541 -24.59 3.79 19.68
C GLU A 541 -24.21 2.59 18.80
N PRO A 542 -24.55 1.34 19.18
CA PRO A 542 -24.43 0.26 18.22
C PRO A 542 -25.48 0.45 17.14
N THR A 543 -25.06 0.81 15.93
CA THR A 543 -25.97 0.78 14.77
C THR A 543 -26.12 -0.66 14.32
N TYR A 544 -27.33 -1.20 14.42
CA TYR A 544 -27.62 -2.56 13.95
C TYR A 544 -28.21 -2.51 12.54
N VAL A 545 -27.73 -3.38 11.66
CA VAL A 545 -28.39 -3.59 10.37
C VAL A 545 -29.44 -4.69 10.53
N ASP A 546 -30.70 -4.36 10.22
CA ASP A 546 -31.82 -5.29 10.26
C ASP A 546 -31.54 -6.52 9.36
N LYS A 547 -31.65 -7.73 9.93
CA LYS A 547 -31.47 -9.00 9.23
C LYS A 547 -32.45 -9.19 8.07
N THR A 548 -33.57 -8.46 8.06
CA THR A 548 -34.61 -8.61 7.04
C THR A 548 -34.28 -7.93 5.69
N GLY A 549 -33.12 -7.27 5.56
CA GLY A 549 -32.69 -6.67 4.30
C GLY A 549 -33.58 -5.51 3.83
N GLY A 550 -34.51 -5.04 4.66
CA GLY A 550 -35.26 -3.82 4.43
C GLY A 550 -34.35 -2.60 4.66
N CYS A 551 -34.42 -1.60 3.77
CA CYS A 551 -33.68 -0.34 3.89
C CYS A 551 -33.98 0.49 5.16
N SER A 552 -34.76 -0.01 6.12
CA SER A 552 -35.00 0.61 7.41
C SER A 552 -34.06 0.00 8.46
N SER A 553 -32.92 0.63 8.70
CA SER A 553 -32.12 0.37 9.90
C SER A 553 -32.97 0.70 11.13
N ILE A 554 -33.49 -0.31 11.83
CA ILE A 554 -34.08 -0.10 13.15
C ILE A 554 -32.91 0.08 14.11
N VAL A 555 -32.71 1.32 14.57
CA VAL A 555 -31.83 1.59 15.71
C VAL A 555 -32.52 0.99 16.94
N VAL A 556 -32.18 -0.26 17.27
CA VAL A 556 -32.55 -0.83 18.57
C VAL A 556 -31.57 -0.23 19.57
N GLY A 557 -31.89 0.96 20.08
CA GLY A 557 -31.04 1.68 21.02
C GLY A 557 -30.84 0.85 22.28
N ASP A 558 -29.64 0.28 22.46
CA ASP A 558 -29.18 -0.27 23.74
C ASP A 558 -28.87 0.89 24.69
N VAL A 559 -29.92 1.65 25.06
CA VAL A 559 -29.81 2.75 26.01
C VAL A 559 -29.32 2.17 27.32
N GLN A 560 -28.13 2.58 27.73
CA GLN A 560 -27.55 2.11 28.96
C GLN A 560 -28.24 2.80 30.15
N ALA A 561 -29.22 2.11 30.74
CA ALA A 561 -29.91 2.59 31.93
C ALA A 561 -28.96 2.63 33.15
N ASP A 562 -28.26 1.52 33.45
CA ASP A 562 -27.35 1.40 34.60
C ASP A 562 -25.98 2.05 34.32
N CYS A 563 -25.95 3.37 34.26
CA CYS A 563 -24.78 4.15 33.82
C CYS A 563 -24.37 5.25 34.81
N LEU A 564 -23.26 5.93 34.52
CA LEU A 564 -22.80 7.08 35.31
C LEU A 564 -23.74 8.27 35.12
N LYS A 565 -24.44 8.69 36.18
CA LYS A 565 -25.16 9.96 36.23
C LYS A 565 -24.17 11.09 35.99
N MET A 566 -24.26 11.79 34.86
CA MET A 566 -23.36 12.87 34.50
C MET A 566 -23.78 14.22 35.11
N THR A 567 -23.84 14.31 36.44
CA THR A 567 -24.23 15.52 37.20
C THR A 567 -23.13 15.99 38.15
N LEU A 568 -23.14 17.26 38.55
CA LEU A 568 -22.17 17.73 39.56
C LEU A 568 -22.34 17.00 40.90
N GLN A 569 -23.60 16.77 41.31
CA GLN A 569 -23.95 16.07 42.55
C GLN A 569 -23.41 14.63 42.60
N SER A 570 -23.42 13.91 41.47
CA SER A 570 -22.89 12.54 41.40
C SER A 570 -21.36 12.47 41.47
N GLY A 571 -20.68 13.61 41.27
CA GLY A 571 -19.23 13.72 41.36
C GLY A 571 -18.53 14.10 40.05
N LEU A 572 -19.24 14.55 39.01
CA LEU A 572 -18.60 15.05 37.77
C LEU A 572 -17.50 16.09 38.06
N GLU A 573 -17.71 16.92 39.07
CA GLU A 573 -16.76 17.92 39.59
C GLU A 573 -15.36 17.35 39.92
N LEU A 574 -15.28 16.07 40.26
CA LEU A 574 -14.04 15.39 40.60
C LEU A 574 -13.12 15.24 39.38
N LEU A 575 -13.68 15.25 38.16
CA LEU A 575 -12.95 15.18 36.90
C LEU A 575 -12.26 16.50 36.52
N ARG A 576 -12.27 17.52 37.39
CA ARG A 576 -11.61 18.83 37.15
C ARG A 576 -10.12 18.72 36.78
N THR A 577 -9.46 17.63 37.16
CA THR A 577 -8.04 17.37 36.94
C THR A 577 -7.73 16.95 35.50
N LEU A 578 -8.73 16.53 34.72
CA LEU A 578 -8.57 16.05 33.35
C LEU A 578 -8.41 17.21 32.36
N LYS A 579 -7.29 17.95 32.48
CA LYS A 579 -7.06 19.19 31.72
C LYS A 579 -6.88 19.00 30.22
N ARG A 580 -6.57 17.78 29.79
CA ARG A 580 -6.33 17.42 28.38
C ARG A 580 -7.56 16.83 27.69
N MET A 581 -8.72 16.80 28.36
CA MET A 581 -9.96 16.30 27.77
C MET A 581 -10.35 17.12 26.56
N ARG A 582 -10.57 16.42 25.44
CA ARG A 582 -11.03 16.96 24.16
C ARG A 582 -12.41 16.45 23.79
N HIS A 583 -12.65 15.16 24.05
CA HIS A 583 -13.75 14.39 23.49
C HIS A 583 -14.49 13.63 24.59
N LEU A 584 -15.80 13.84 24.70
CA LEU A 584 -16.67 13.10 25.62
C LEU A 584 -17.84 12.48 24.85
N CYS A 585 -17.98 11.16 24.89
CA CYS A 585 -19.16 10.49 24.33
C CYS A 585 -20.07 9.96 25.44
N VAL A 586 -21.30 10.48 25.47
CA VAL A 586 -22.40 10.05 26.35
C VAL A 586 -23.62 9.59 25.55
N GLU A 587 -23.43 9.26 24.28
CA GLU A 587 -24.49 8.83 23.38
C GLU A 587 -25.14 7.51 23.85
N TYR A 588 -26.47 7.45 23.86
CA TYR A 588 -27.27 6.35 24.43
C TYR A 588 -26.97 6.03 25.90
N LEU A 589 -26.36 6.95 26.63
CA LEU A 589 -26.23 6.87 28.08
C LEU A 589 -27.45 7.56 28.71
N HIS A 590 -28.12 6.93 29.67
CA HIS A 590 -29.23 7.56 30.38
C HIS A 590 -28.72 8.63 31.36
N HIS A 591 -28.43 9.83 30.84
CA HIS A 591 -27.87 10.94 31.62
C HIS A 591 -28.82 12.11 31.83
N ASP A 592 -28.71 12.74 33.01
CA ASP A 592 -29.41 13.98 33.37
C ASP A 592 -28.55 15.24 33.20
N MET A 593 -27.57 15.23 32.29
CA MET A 593 -26.68 16.38 32.09
C MET A 593 -27.49 17.63 31.69
N ARG A 594 -27.39 18.70 32.49
CA ARG A 594 -28.06 19.98 32.24
C ARG A 594 -27.05 21.00 31.71
N ALA A 595 -27.52 22.21 31.41
CA ALA A 595 -26.63 23.30 31.00
C ALA A 595 -25.57 23.64 32.06
N GLU A 596 -25.89 23.48 33.35
CA GLU A 596 -24.92 23.74 34.43
C GLU A 596 -23.70 22.82 34.32
N GLU A 597 -23.91 21.51 34.15
CA GLU A 597 -22.85 20.53 33.94
C GLU A 597 -22.05 20.81 32.66
N TYR A 598 -22.74 21.13 31.56
CA TYR A 598 -22.08 21.45 30.30
C TYR A 598 -21.20 22.70 30.42
N MET A 599 -21.71 23.76 31.05
CA MET A 599 -20.93 24.97 31.33
C MET A 599 -19.77 24.69 32.29
N TRP A 600 -19.94 23.78 33.25
CA TRP A 600 -18.85 23.33 34.10
C TRP A 600 -17.74 22.65 33.30
N ILE A 601 -18.09 21.76 32.35
CA ILE A 601 -17.15 21.10 31.44
C ILE A 601 -16.32 22.15 30.68
N LEU A 602 -16.99 23.09 30.00
CA LEU A 602 -16.32 24.13 29.20
C LEU A 602 -15.36 25.00 30.04
N ARG A 603 -15.71 25.27 31.30
CA ARG A 603 -14.86 26.08 32.20
C ARG A 603 -13.64 25.31 32.72
N ASN A 604 -13.74 23.99 32.88
CA ASN A 604 -12.71 23.19 33.56
C ASN A 604 -11.79 22.42 32.60
N TRP A 605 -12.28 22.07 31.42
CA TRP A 605 -11.56 21.35 30.37
C TRP A 605 -11.27 22.30 29.21
N LEU A 606 -10.13 23.00 29.28
CA LEU A 606 -9.79 24.08 28.37
C LEU A 606 -9.48 23.60 26.94
N GLU A 607 -9.14 22.33 26.77
CA GLU A 607 -8.92 21.70 25.46
C GLU A 607 -10.21 21.03 24.91
N PHE A 608 -11.38 21.24 25.53
CA PHE A 608 -12.59 20.54 25.14
C PHE A 608 -13.08 20.98 23.75
N GLU A 609 -13.26 20.00 22.86
CA GLU A 609 -13.62 20.21 21.46
C GLU A 609 -15.04 19.71 21.16
N HIS A 610 -15.43 18.55 21.70
CA HIS A 610 -16.65 17.88 21.25
C HIS A 610 -17.32 17.00 22.30
N VAL A 611 -18.65 16.99 22.27
CA VAL A 611 -19.50 16.08 23.05
C VAL A 611 -20.52 15.38 22.14
N TRP A 612 -20.60 14.05 22.22
CA TRP A 612 -21.65 13.25 21.56
C TRP A 612 -22.71 12.84 22.57
N GLY A 613 -23.96 12.71 22.12
CA GLY A 613 -25.09 12.26 22.94
C GLY A 613 -25.93 13.35 23.63
N ILE A 614 -25.60 14.64 23.45
CA ILE A 614 -26.43 15.73 23.96
C ILE A 614 -27.34 16.24 22.83
N ASP A 615 -28.65 16.03 22.97
CA ASP A 615 -29.63 16.54 21.99
C ASP A 615 -29.62 18.08 21.96
N TYR A 616 -29.26 18.63 20.80
CA TYR A 616 -29.21 20.07 20.56
C TYR A 616 -30.59 20.74 20.67
N GLY A 617 -31.68 19.98 20.54
CA GLY A 617 -33.04 20.47 20.80
C GLY A 617 -33.18 21.00 22.24
N ASN A 618 -32.47 20.40 23.19
CA ASN A 618 -32.35 20.94 24.53
C ASN A 618 -31.35 22.10 24.56
N LEU A 619 -30.14 21.97 24.01
CA LEU A 619 -29.08 23.01 24.08
C LEU A 619 -29.49 24.37 23.49
N THR A 620 -30.26 24.38 22.40
CA THR A 620 -30.75 25.62 21.78
C THR A 620 -31.72 26.38 22.67
N PHE A 621 -32.48 25.69 23.53
CA PHE A 621 -33.28 26.30 24.58
C PHE A 621 -32.41 26.93 25.68
N TRP A 622 -31.28 26.32 26.03
CA TRP A 622 -30.37 26.82 27.08
C TRP A 622 -29.48 27.98 26.63
N MET A 623 -29.02 27.98 25.37
CA MET A 623 -28.11 29.02 24.85
C MET A 623 -28.82 30.29 24.35
N GLY A 624 -30.15 30.31 24.31
CA GLY A 624 -30.95 31.48 23.92
C GLY A 624 -30.71 32.74 24.77
N ASP A 625 -30.19 32.58 25.99
CA ASP A 625 -29.92 33.68 26.93
C ASP A 625 -28.43 34.04 27.10
N PHE A 626 -27.51 33.34 26.43
CA PHE A 626 -26.09 33.69 26.44
C PHE A 626 -25.67 34.26 25.08
N ARG A 627 -25.85 35.58 24.90
CA ARG A 627 -25.09 36.33 23.89
C ARG A 627 -23.64 36.41 24.35
N VAL A 628 -22.74 35.74 23.64
CA VAL A 628 -21.28 35.94 23.72
C VAL A 628 -20.93 37.27 23.05
#